data_AF-A0A0E3QJB2-F1
#
_entry.id   AF-A0A0E3QJB2-F1
#
_cell.length_a   1.000
_cell.length_b   1.000
_cell.length_c   1.000
_cell.angle_alpha   90.00
_cell.angle_beta   90.00
_cell.angle_gamma   90.00
#
_symmetry.space_group_name_H-M   'P 1'
#
loop_
_entity.id
_entity.type
_entity.pdbx_description
1 polymer ?
#
loop_
_entity_poly.entity_id
_entity_poly.type
_entity_poly.pdbx_seq_one_letter_code
_entity_poly.pdbx_strand_id
1 'polypeptide(L)' 'MSQYLKNEIVKPVAAFSASPTSGKAPLNVAFTDKSTRVPTKWKWSFGDGTISREQNPELSIHRNEIKDQI' A
#
# COMPACT_ATOMS: atom_id res chain seq x y z
N MET A 1 -33.04 9.57 28.00
CA MET A 1 -31.83 8.76 27.71
C MET A 1 -31.67 8.64 26.21
N SER A 2 -30.95 9.57 25.57
CA SER A 2 -30.46 9.35 24.21
C SER A 2 -29.09 10.01 24.12
N GLN A 3 -28.06 9.20 24.37
CA GLN A 3 -26.69 9.61 24.14
C GLN A 3 -26.51 9.48 22.62
N TYR A 4 -26.60 10.60 21.91
CA TYR A 4 -26.09 10.67 20.55
C TYR A 4 -24.64 10.19 20.61
N LEU A 5 -24.34 9.10 19.92
CA LEU A 5 -22.96 8.71 19.63
C LEU A 5 -22.31 9.97 19.07
N LYS A 6 -21.38 10.56 19.82
CA LYS A 6 -20.42 11.52 19.28
C LYS A 6 -19.80 10.82 18.08
N ASN A 7 -20.28 11.16 16.89
CA ASN A 7 -19.78 10.64 15.63
C ASN A 7 -18.44 11.34 15.37
N GLU A 8 -17.47 11.13 16.26
CA GLU A 8 -16.11 11.60 16.10
C GLU A 8 -15.56 10.85 14.89
N ILE A 9 -15.49 11.56 13.76
CA ILE A 9 -14.84 11.06 12.55
C ILE A 9 -13.34 10.99 12.89
N VAL A 10 -12.92 9.85 13.43
CA VAL A 10 -11.53 9.63 13.80
C VAL A 10 -10.77 9.31 12.52
N LYS A 11 -9.83 10.18 12.16
CA LYS A 11 -9.00 9.99 10.95
C LYS A 11 -8.26 8.65 11.02
N PRO A 12 -8.25 7.86 9.93
CA PRO A 12 -7.43 6.66 9.84
C PRO A 12 -5.97 6.93 10.19
N VAL A 13 -5.32 6.01 10.90
CA VAL A 13 -3.86 6.02 11.02
C VAL A 13 -3.34 4.99 10.04
N ALA A 14 -2.59 5.45 9.04
CA ALA A 14 -2.02 4.58 8.02
C ALA A 14 -0.89 3.71 8.60
N ALA A 15 -0.93 2.42 8.30
CA ALA A 15 0.15 1.48 8.57
C ALA A 15 0.10 0.36 7.54
N PHE A 16 1.25 -0.24 7.21
CA PHE A 16 1.31 -1.32 6.24
C PHE A 16 2.53 -2.23 6.43
N SER A 17 2.51 -3.37 5.76
CA SER A 17 3.68 -4.21 5.55
C SER A 17 3.77 -4.66 4.09
N ALA A 18 4.97 -5.02 3.65
CA ALA A 18 5.23 -5.59 2.33
C ALA A 18 6.05 -6.88 2.47
N SER A 19 5.77 -7.87 1.64
CA SER A 19 6.52 -9.13 1.61
C SER A 19 6.53 -9.76 0.22
N PRO A 20 7.67 -10.24 -0.29
CA PRO A 20 9.03 -10.00 0.22
C PRO A 20 9.49 -8.55 -0.04
N THR A 21 10.45 -8.05 0.74
CA THR A 21 11.03 -6.70 0.54
C THR A 21 12.29 -6.70 -0.33
N SER A 22 12.81 -7.89 -0.67
CA SER A 22 13.98 -8.06 -1.53
C SER A 22 13.94 -9.43 -2.23
N GLY A 23 14.66 -9.54 -3.35
CA GLY A 23 14.73 -10.76 -4.14
C GLY A 23 15.22 -10.51 -5.56
N LYS A 24 15.18 -11.55 -6.40
CA LYS A 24 15.47 -11.44 -7.84
C LYS A 24 14.22 -10.97 -8.58
N ALA A 25 14.42 -10.20 -9.64
CA ALA A 25 13.33 -9.84 -10.54
C ALA A 25 12.94 -11.03 -11.44
N PRO A 26 11.66 -11.17 -11.84
CA PRO A 26 10.52 -10.38 -11.36
C PRO A 26 10.21 -10.70 -9.88
N LEU A 27 10.02 -9.66 -9.08
CA LEU A 27 9.71 -9.80 -7.66
C LEU A 27 8.24 -9.44 -7.43
N ASN A 28 7.43 -10.44 -7.11
CA ASN A 28 6.03 -10.23 -6.74
C ASN A 28 5.97 -9.84 -5.26
N VAL A 29 5.62 -8.59 -4.98
CA VAL A 29 5.50 -8.03 -3.63
C VAL A 29 4.02 -7.88 -3.27
N ALA A 30 3.61 -8.54 -2.19
CA ALA A 30 2.29 -8.37 -1.60
C ALA A 30 2.33 -7.26 -0.54
N PHE A 31 1.41 -6.31 -0.63
CA PHE A 31 1.22 -5.26 0.37
C PHE A 31 0.00 -5.57 1.22
N THR A 32 0.12 -5.33 2.52
CA THR A 32 -0.95 -5.55 3.49
C THR A 32 -1.22 -4.26 4.24
N ASP A 33 -2.46 -3.79 4.18
CA ASP A 33 -2.97 -2.72 5.01
C ASP A 33 -3.01 -3.15 6.49
N LYS A 34 -2.46 -2.30 7.34
CA LYS A 34 -2.52 -2.39 8.81
C LYS A 34 -3.11 -1.12 9.42
N SER A 35 -3.76 -0.29 8.59
CA SER A 35 -4.31 0.98 9.03
C SER A 35 -5.37 0.78 10.11
N THR A 36 -5.40 1.70 11.06
CA THR A 36 -6.39 1.69 12.15
C THR A 36 -7.44 2.77 11.93
N ARG A 37 -8.55 2.71 12.68
CA ARG A 37 -9.67 3.67 12.62
C ARG A 37 -10.39 3.69 11.27
N VAL A 38 -10.79 2.50 10.82
CA VAL A 38 -11.74 2.24 9.71
C VAL A 38 -11.46 3.06 8.44
N PRO A 39 -10.33 2.82 7.75
CA PRO A 39 -10.08 3.38 6.43
C PRO A 39 -11.19 2.95 5.45
N THR A 40 -11.58 3.85 4.55
CA THR A 40 -12.58 3.58 3.49
C THR A 40 -12.02 3.68 2.08
N LYS A 41 -10.79 4.20 1.94
CA LYS A 41 -10.09 4.38 0.66
C LYS A 41 -8.59 4.25 0.88
N TRP A 42 -7.89 3.68 -0.11
CA TRP A 42 -6.44 3.53 -0.13
C TRP A 42 -5.85 4.22 -1.35
N LYS A 43 -4.61 4.68 -1.20
CA LYS A 43 -3.79 5.17 -2.31
C LYS A 43 -2.35 4.77 -2.03
N TRP A 44 -1.88 3.78 -2.77
CA TRP A 44 -0.49 3.33 -2.76
C TRP A 44 0.27 4.07 -3.84
N SER A 45 1.53 4.43 -3.57
CA SER A 45 2.44 5.03 -4.55
C SER A 45 3.79 4.35 -4.41
N PHE A 46 4.24 3.67 -5.45
CA PHE A 46 5.42 2.79 -5.39
C PHE A 46 6.72 3.48 -5.80
N GLY A 47 6.66 4.77 -6.15
CA GLY A 47 7.82 5.61 -6.50
C GLY A 47 8.22 5.58 -7.98
N ASP A 48 7.68 4.63 -8.75
CA ASP A 48 7.85 4.47 -10.20
C ASP A 48 6.75 5.17 -11.03
N GLY A 49 5.82 5.85 -10.37
CA GLY A 49 4.63 6.45 -10.98
C GLY A 49 3.39 5.54 -10.96
N THR A 50 3.54 4.26 -10.63
CA THR A 50 2.43 3.32 -10.47
C THR A 50 1.69 3.61 -9.16
N ILE A 51 0.35 3.55 -9.23
CA ILE A 51 -0.53 3.70 -8.07
C ILE A 51 -1.52 2.54 -7.98
N SER A 52 -1.93 2.18 -6.76
CA SER A 52 -3.06 1.29 -6.53
C SER A 52 -4.07 1.92 -5.56
N ARG A 53 -5.35 1.56 -5.73
CA ARG A 53 -6.46 1.95 -4.84
C ARG A 53 -7.05 0.76 -4.08
N GLU A 54 -6.47 -0.42 -4.26
CA GLU A 54 -6.85 -1.61 -3.52
C GLU A 54 -6.38 -1.52 -2.07
N GLN A 55 -7.08 -2.17 -1.15
CA GLN A 55 -6.65 -2.24 0.25
C GLN A 55 -5.32 -3.01 0.38
N ASN A 56 -5.20 -4.15 -0.30
CA ASN A 56 -4.03 -5.02 -0.27
C ASN A 56 -3.57 -5.32 -1.70
N PRO A 57 -2.79 -4.43 -2.35
CA PRO A 57 -2.36 -4.65 -3.71
C PRO A 57 -1.21 -5.65 -3.81
N GLU A 58 -1.10 -6.30 -4.97
CA GLU A 58 0.08 -7.03 -5.40
C GLU A 58 0.79 -6.27 -6.51
N LEU A 59 2.12 -6.19 -6.44
CA LEU A 59 2.94 -5.53 -7.46
C LEU A 59 4.03 -6.48 -7.95
N SER A 60 4.13 -6.66 -9.27
CA SER A 60 5.27 -7.35 -9.88
C SER A 60 6.33 -6.32 -10.24
N ILE A 61 7.46 -6.34 -9.52
CA ILE A 61 8.59 -5.46 -9.76
C ILE A 61 9.54 -6.14 -10.74
N HIS A 62 9.58 -5.60 -11.96
CA HIS A 62 10.60 -5.93 -12.94
C HIS A 62 11.71 -4.88 -12.80
N ARG A 63 12.94 -5.27 -12.40
CA ARG A 63 14.09 -4.34 -12.40
C ARG A 63 14.19 -3.71 -13.79
N ASN A 64 14.12 -2.38 -13.90
CA ASN A 64 14.60 -1.71 -15.11
C ASN A 64 16.09 -2.00 -15.25
N GLU A 65 16.46 -2.59 -16.38
CA GLU A 65 17.85 -2.85 -16.80
C GLU A 65 18.67 -1.57 -16.70
N ILE A 66 19.86 -1.67 -16.10
CA ILE A 66 20.93 -0.75 -16.46
C ILE A 66 21.19 -1.00 -17.94
N LYS A 67 21.10 0.07 -18.72
CA LYS A 67 21.59 0.11 -20.10
C LYS A 67 23.09 -0.21 -20.10
N ASP A 68 23.45 -1.48 -20.09
CA ASP A 68 24.76 -1.93 -20.57
C ASP A 68 24.67 -2.11 -22.09
N GLN A 69 24.34 -1.00 -22.77
CA GLN A 69 24.85 -0.71 -24.10
C GLN A 69 26.07 0.18 -23.87
N ILE A 70 27.24 -0.45 -23.74
CA ILE A 70 28.55 -0.06 -24.28
C ILE A 70 29.37 -1.35 -24.36
#